data_AF-A0A7K1UDZ2-F1
#
_entry.id   AF-A0A7K1UDZ2-F1
#
_cell.length_a   1.000
_cell.length_b   1.000
_cell.length_c   1.000
_cell.angle_alpha   90.00
_cell.angle_beta   90.00
_cell.angle_gamma   90.00
#
_symmetry.space_group_name_H-M   'P 1'
#
loop_
_entity.id
_entity.type
_entity.pdbx_description
1 polymer ?
#
loop_
_entity_poly.entity_id
_entity_poly.type
_entity_poly.pdbx_seq_one_letter_code
_entity_poly.pdbx_strand_id
1 'polypeptide(L)'
;MIKKIEDIFDAVYDGSQSSLDATLVKMKEAGASQMQSTVVLIKKLKLSIAEADHLIINSKAWEENRDNVIRLRNEFGDFLDSSKSEI
;
A
#
# COMPACT_ATOMS: atom_id res chain seq x y z
N MET A 1 -0.05 7.54 15.62
CA MET A 1 0.25 7.80 14.20
C MET A 1 -0.63 6.95 13.28
N ILE A 2 -0.58 5.61 13.35
CA ILE A 2 -1.48 4.72 12.57
C ILE A 2 -2.97 5.01 12.79
N LYS A 3 -3.40 5.27 14.03
CA LYS A 3 -4.80 5.61 14.33
C LYS A 3 -5.33 6.81 13.52
N LYS A 4 -4.52 7.88 13.38
CA LYS A 4 -4.89 9.05 12.56
C LYS A 4 -5.10 8.67 11.08
N ILE A 5 -4.32 7.72 10.57
CA ILE A 5 -4.44 7.26 9.18
C ILE A 5 -5.67 6.36 9.02
N GLU A 6 -5.98 5.53 10.02
CA GLU A 6 -7.23 4.75 10.07
C GLU A 6 -8.46 5.67 10.12
N ASP A 7 -8.41 6.77 10.90
CA ASP A 7 -9.50 7.75 10.97
C ASP A 7 -9.73 8.46 9.62
N ILE A 8 -8.66 8.78 8.89
CA ILE A 8 -8.74 9.35 7.53
C ILE A 8 -9.38 8.34 6.56
N PHE A 9 -8.98 7.06 6.67
CA PHE A 9 -9.55 6.01 5.85
C PHE A 9 -11.07 5.91 6.06
N ASP A 10 -11.51 5.84 7.31
CA ASP A 10 -12.94 5.73 7.64
C ASP A 10 -13.76 6.96 7.22
N ALA A 11 -13.14 8.14 7.18
CA ALA A 11 -13.81 9.38 6.81
C ALA A 11 -13.96 9.59 5.28
N VAL A 12 -13.07 8.99 4.48
CA VAL A 12 -12.99 9.26 3.03
C VAL A 12 -13.44 8.06 2.19
N TYR A 13 -13.21 6.84 2.67
CA TYR A 13 -13.50 5.65 1.90
C TYR A 13 -14.98 5.25 2.01
N ASP A 14 -15.65 5.18 0.86
CA ASP A 14 -17.08 4.86 0.75
C ASP A 14 -17.36 3.44 0.19
N GLY A 15 -16.31 2.64 -0.04
CA GLY A 15 -16.43 1.32 -0.66
C GLY A 15 -16.17 1.29 -2.18
N SER A 16 -16.14 2.44 -2.85
CA SER A 16 -15.86 2.51 -4.30
C SER A 16 -14.37 2.59 -4.63
N GLN A 17 -13.99 2.16 -5.83
CA GLN A 17 -12.60 2.27 -6.30
C GLN A 17 -12.15 3.74 -6.45
N SER A 18 -13.06 4.64 -6.83
CA SER A 18 -12.78 6.07 -6.96
C SER A 18 -12.44 6.71 -5.60
N SER A 19 -13.19 6.35 -4.55
CA SER A 19 -12.90 6.83 -3.19
C SER A 19 -11.63 6.22 -2.61
N LEU A 20 -11.24 5.01 -3.03
CA LEU A 20 -9.97 4.40 -2.61
C LEU A 20 -8.77 5.26 -3.02
N ASP A 21 -8.71 5.69 -4.29
CA ASP A 21 -7.62 6.55 -4.78
C ASP A 21 -7.56 7.87 -4.00
N ALA A 22 -8.71 8.52 -3.80
CA ALA A 22 -8.80 9.75 -3.02
C ALA A 22 -8.36 9.55 -1.56
N THR A 23 -8.75 8.42 -0.96
CA THR A 23 -8.37 8.04 0.40
C THR A 23 -6.86 7.88 0.52
N LEU A 24 -6.23 7.16 -0.42
CA LEU A 24 -4.78 6.94 -0.44
C LEU A 24 -4.00 8.26 -0.59
N VAL A 25 -4.48 9.18 -1.43
CA VAL A 25 -3.90 10.53 -1.54
C VAL A 25 -3.98 11.26 -0.20
N LYS A 26 -5.14 11.26 0.46
CA LYS A 26 -5.33 11.93 1.76
C LYS A 26 -4.47 11.32 2.87
N MET A 27 -4.30 10.00 2.88
CA MET A 27 -3.40 9.32 3.81
C MET A 27 -1.95 9.74 3.59
N LYS A 28 -1.50 9.83 2.33
CA LYS A 28 -0.15 10.31 1.97
C LYS A 28 0.06 11.75 2.40
N GLU A 29 -0.87 12.65 2.10
CA GLU A 29 -0.82 14.07 2.52
C GLU A 29 -0.74 14.21 4.05
N ALA A 30 -1.34 13.28 4.79
CA ALA A 30 -1.27 13.21 6.24
C ALA A 30 0.03 12.60 6.79
N GLY A 31 0.96 12.20 5.92
CA GLY A 31 2.28 11.66 6.25
C GLY A 31 2.36 10.14 6.32
N ALA A 32 1.36 9.40 5.82
CA ALA A 32 1.43 7.94 5.78
C ALA A 32 2.54 7.46 4.82
N SER A 33 3.35 6.52 5.27
CA SER A 33 4.22 5.75 4.39
C SER A 33 3.42 4.70 3.61
N GLN A 34 3.97 4.18 2.52
CA GLN A 34 3.36 3.07 1.76
C GLN A 34 3.04 1.88 2.67
N MET A 35 3.97 1.49 3.55
CA MET A 35 3.77 0.38 4.49
C MET A 35 2.65 0.65 5.50
N GLN A 36 2.56 1.88 6.04
CA GLN A 36 1.45 2.24 6.93
C GLN A 36 0.11 2.18 6.19
N SER A 37 0.07 2.64 4.95
CA SER A 37 -1.12 2.55 4.11
C SER A 37 -1.51 1.10 3.81
N THR A 38 -0.54 0.24 3.45
CA THR A 38 -0.75 -1.21 3.26
C THR A 38 -1.37 -1.86 4.51
N VAL A 39 -0.84 -1.56 5.70
CA VAL A 39 -1.36 -2.08 6.98
C VAL A 39 -2.81 -1.66 7.21
N VAL A 40 -3.16 -0.40 6.89
CA VAL A 40 -4.54 0.09 7.00
C VAL A 40 -5.47 -0.66 6.04
N LEU A 41 -5.06 -0.85 4.78
CA LEU A 41 -5.84 -1.60 3.79
C LEU A 41 -6.08 -3.05 4.24
N ILE A 42 -5.05 -3.76 4.72
CA ILE A 42 -5.20 -5.13 5.26
C ILE A 42 -6.24 -5.16 6.38
N LYS A 43 -6.14 -4.22 7.33
CA LYS A 43 -7.03 -4.19 8.49
C LYS A 43 -8.47 -3.87 8.15
N LYS A 44 -8.68 -2.87 7.30
CA LYS A 44 -9.99 -2.27 7.00
C LYS A 44 -10.73 -3.02 5.90
N LEU A 45 -10.02 -3.46 4.87
CA LEU A 45 -10.59 -4.16 3.72
C LEU A 45 -10.44 -5.68 3.79
N LYS A 46 -9.74 -6.21 4.81
CA LYS A 46 -9.46 -7.64 4.98
C LYS A 46 -8.72 -8.26 3.79
N LEU A 47 -7.93 -7.46 3.10
CA LEU A 47 -7.09 -7.90 1.99
C LEU A 47 -5.89 -8.69 2.49
N SER A 48 -5.39 -9.58 1.64
CA SER A 48 -4.06 -10.14 1.83
C SER A 48 -2.99 -9.05 1.73
N ILE A 49 -1.80 -9.37 2.25
CA ILE A 49 -0.64 -8.48 2.13
C ILE A 49 -0.38 -8.16 0.66
N ALA A 50 -0.36 -9.16 -0.22
CA ALA A 50 -0.09 -8.99 -1.63
C ALA A 50 -1.12 -8.07 -2.33
N GLU A 51 -2.42 -8.25 -2.04
CA GLU A 51 -3.47 -7.42 -2.64
C GLU A 51 -3.40 -5.96 -2.17
N ALA A 52 -3.26 -5.75 -0.86
CA ALA A 52 -3.14 -4.40 -0.30
C ALA A 52 -1.90 -3.69 -0.86
N ASP A 53 -0.81 -4.42 -0.97
CA ASP A 53 0.47 -3.91 -1.44
C ASP A 53 0.48 -3.58 -2.94
N HIS A 54 -0.20 -4.40 -3.74
CA HIS A 54 -0.48 -4.15 -5.15
C HIS A 54 -1.33 -2.89 -5.34
N LEU A 55 -2.36 -2.67 -4.52
CA LEU A 55 -3.18 -1.45 -4.58
C LEU A 55 -2.36 -0.19 -4.28
N ILE A 56 -1.44 -0.23 -3.31
CA ILE A 56 -0.60 0.92 -2.98
C ILE A 56 0.36 1.29 -4.12
N ILE A 57 1.08 0.31 -4.69
CA ILE A 57 2.02 0.57 -5.82
C ILE A 57 1.28 1.16 -7.02
N ASN A 58 0.10 0.61 -7.31
CA ASN A 58 -0.66 1.00 -8.49
C ASN A 58 -1.55 2.22 -8.27
N SER A 59 -1.57 2.77 -7.06
CA SER A 59 -2.33 3.99 -6.76
C SER A 59 -1.70 5.23 -7.36
N LYS A 60 -2.53 6.22 -7.67
CA LYS A 60 -2.10 7.56 -8.09
C LYS A 60 -1.29 8.27 -7.00
N ALA A 61 -1.55 7.96 -5.73
CA ALA A 61 -0.89 8.59 -4.60
C ALA A 61 0.64 8.35 -4.61
N TRP A 62 1.12 7.22 -5.12
CA TRP A 62 2.56 6.90 -5.18
C TRP A 62 3.08 6.61 -6.59
N GLU A 63 2.33 7.04 -7.62
CA GLU A 63 2.69 6.83 -9.04
C GLU A 63 4.07 7.40 -9.39
N GLU A 64 4.42 8.57 -8.84
CA GLU A 64 5.72 9.23 -9.03
C GLU A 64 6.94 8.41 -8.54
N ASN A 65 6.73 7.44 -7.66
CA ASN A 65 7.77 6.57 -7.12
C ASN A 65 7.60 5.11 -7.53
N ARG A 66 6.66 4.82 -8.45
CA ARG A 66 6.29 3.45 -8.83
C ARG A 66 7.50 2.65 -9.34
N ASP A 67 8.26 3.20 -10.28
CA ASP A 67 9.35 2.48 -10.94
C ASP A 67 10.48 2.11 -9.98
N ASN A 68 10.83 3.01 -9.06
CA ASN A 68 11.85 2.76 -8.04
C ASN A 68 11.39 1.70 -7.02
N VAL A 69 10.10 1.71 -6.65
CA VAL A 69 9.53 0.76 -5.69
C VAL A 69 9.37 -0.63 -6.31
N ILE A 70 8.93 -0.73 -7.57
CA ILE A 70 8.84 -1.99 -8.30
C ILE A 70 10.22 -2.62 -8.44
N ARG A 71 11.23 -1.82 -8.82
CA ARG A 71 12.60 -2.32 -8.95
C ARG A 71 13.13 -2.87 -7.63
N LEU A 72 12.99 -2.12 -6.54
CA LEU A 72 13.43 -2.56 -5.22
C LEU A 72 12.70 -3.86 -4.78
N ARG A 73 11.40 -3.99 -5.08
CA ARG A 73 10.63 -5.19 -4.74
C ARG A 73 10.97 -6.39 -5.58
N ASN A 74 11.26 -6.22 -6.86
CA ASN A 74 11.73 -7.31 -7.70
C ASN A 74 13.10 -7.79 -7.21
N GLU A 75 14.02 -6.86 -6.92
CA GLU A 75 15.33 -7.19 -6.35
C GLU A 75 15.20 -7.92 -4.99
N PHE A 76 14.26 -7.50 -4.13
CA PHE A 76 13.96 -8.18 -2.87
C PHE A 76 13.25 -9.54 -3.04
N GLY A 77 12.31 -9.62 -3.99
CA GLY A 77 11.57 -10.84 -4.30
C GLY A 77 12.50 -11.93 -4.84
N ASP A 78 13.34 -11.57 -5.79
CA ASP A 78 14.35 -12.46 -6.38
C ASP A 78 15.36 -12.93 -5.31
N PHE A 79 15.75 -12.06 -4.37
CA PHE A 79 16.58 -12.43 -3.23
C PHE A 79 15.90 -13.44 -2.29
N LEU A 80 14.59 -13.26 -2.02
CA LEU A 80 13.84 -14.17 -1.16
C LEU A 80 13.54 -15.51 -1.83
N ASP A 81 13.31 -15.53 -3.14
CA ASP A 81 13.04 -16.76 -3.90
C ASP A 81 14.31 -17.55 -4.19
N SER A 82 15.45 -16.90 -4.47
CA SER A 82 16.75 -17.60 -4.55
C SER A 82 17.16 -18.26 -3.23
N SER A 83 16.77 -17.68 -2.09
CA SER A 83 17.02 -18.26 -0.76
C SER A 83 16.14 -19.48 -0.45
N LYS A 84 15.05 -19.71 -1.20
CA LYS A 84 14.20 -20.91 -1.06
C LYS A 84 14.64 -22.08 -1.93
N SER A 85 15.48 -21.84 -2.94
CA SER A 85 15.96 -22.89 -3.86
C SER A 85 17.20 -23.66 -3.37
N GLU A 86 17.74 -23.35 -2.19
CA GLU A 86 18.88 -24.05 -1.58
C GLU A 86 18.51 -24.90 -0.33
N ILE A 87 17.24 -25.30 -0.17
CA ILE A 87 16.81 -26.29 0.84
C ILE A 87 16.12 -27.48 0.18
#